data_AF-A0A849V5B1-F1
#
_entry.id   AF-A0A849V5B1-F1
#
_cell.length_a   1.000
_cell.length_b   1.000
_cell.length_c   1.000
_cell.angle_alpha   90.00
_cell.angle_beta   90.00
_cell.angle_gamma   90.00
#
_symmetry.space_group_name_H-M   'P 1'
#
loop_
_entity.id
_entity.type
_entity.pdbx_description
1 polymer ?
#
loop_
_entity_poly.entity_id
_entity_poly.type
_entity_poly.pdbx_seq_one_letter_code
_entity_poly.pdbx_strand_id
1 'polypeptide(L)'
;MHTHVYRRTILHLSLLGIVGSILVGFYDVIFSHVFEVFHLIFEIVEIGLDRLVEHFFDTELHETQLIVFYILMVVGSVLIYVVWKLLVHLFSGAGQSVHQEWTEFKDAIVTDWQGMSMTNRVIAVSLFLLVNYLASFLLF
;
A
#
# COMPACT_ATOMS: atom_id res chain seq x y z
N MET A 1 -37.47 -15.26 3.75
CA MET A 1 -36.11 -15.83 3.84
C MET A 1 -35.13 -15.21 2.82
N HIS A 2 -35.55 -14.91 1.59
CA HIS A 2 -34.68 -14.30 0.55
C HIS A 2 -34.13 -12.89 0.87
N THR A 3 -34.86 -12.04 1.60
CA THR A 3 -34.44 -10.66 1.91
C THR A 3 -33.20 -10.57 2.81
N HIS A 4 -32.93 -11.57 3.65
CA HIS A 4 -31.75 -11.58 4.53
C HIS A 4 -30.45 -11.90 3.79
N VAL A 5 -30.52 -12.73 2.75
CA VAL A 5 -29.35 -13.11 1.94
C VAL A 5 -28.85 -11.90 1.15
N TYR A 6 -29.75 -11.16 0.50
CA TYR A 6 -29.39 -9.98 -0.31
C TYR A 6 -28.74 -8.85 0.51
N ARG A 7 -29.24 -8.61 1.73
CA ARG A 7 -28.65 -7.61 2.63
C ARG A 7 -27.21 -7.97 3.01
N ARG A 8 -26.91 -9.26 3.19
CA ARG A 8 -25.57 -9.73 3.54
C ARG A 8 -24.59 -9.52 2.38
N THR A 9 -24.95 -9.86 1.15
CA THR A 9 -24.09 -9.69 -0.03
C THR A 9 -23.77 -8.21 -0.29
N ILE A 10 -24.77 -7.32 -0.17
CA ILE A 10 -24.58 -5.87 -0.35
C ILE A 10 -23.66 -5.32 0.74
N LEU A 11 -23.84 -5.71 2.01
CA LEU A 11 -22.97 -5.28 3.10
C LEU A 11 -21.52 -5.75 2.88
N HIS A 12 -21.32 -7.00 2.48
CA HIS A 12 -19.99 -7.55 2.22
C HIS A 12 -19.26 -6.83 1.08
N LEU A 13 -19.96 -6.58 -0.04
CA LEU A 13 -19.40 -5.85 -1.19
C LEU A 13 -19.06 -4.41 -0.80
N SER A 14 -19.98 -3.71 -0.15
CA SER A 14 -19.74 -2.32 0.29
C SER A 14 -18.60 -2.23 1.30
N LEU A 15 -18.51 -3.16 2.25
CA LEU A 15 -17.44 -3.19 3.24
C LEU A 15 -16.09 -3.44 2.57
N LEU A 16 -16.02 -4.37 1.61
CA LEU A 16 -14.80 -4.62 0.83
C LEU A 16 -14.35 -3.36 0.10
N GLY A 17 -15.28 -2.65 -0.56
CA GLY A 17 -14.93 -1.44 -1.29
C GLY A 17 -14.47 -0.29 -0.38
N ILE A 18 -15.09 -0.12 0.81
CA ILE A 18 -14.65 0.86 1.83
C ILE A 18 -13.27 0.49 2.38
N VAL A 19 -13.04 -0.78 2.71
CA VAL A 19 -11.72 -1.24 3.17
C VAL A 19 -10.68 -1.00 2.07
N GLY A 20 -11.04 -1.29 0.82
CA GLY A 20 -10.19 -1.00 -0.34
C GLY A 20 -9.85 0.49 -0.48
N SER A 21 -10.84 1.39 -0.37
CA SER A 21 -10.60 2.83 -0.48
C SER A 21 -9.74 3.37 0.66
N ILE A 22 -9.98 2.92 1.90
CA ILE A 22 -9.13 3.26 3.05
C ILE A 22 -7.71 2.76 2.83
N LEU A 23 -7.52 1.51 2.38
CA LEU A 23 -6.18 0.95 2.15
C LEU A 23 -5.43 1.72 1.06
N VAL A 24 -6.09 2.08 -0.04
CA VAL A 24 -5.48 2.86 -1.12
C VAL A 24 -5.12 4.27 -0.65
N GLY A 25 -6.02 4.94 0.08
CA GLY A 25 -5.75 6.29 0.59
C GLY A 25 -4.66 6.31 1.64
N PHE A 26 -4.70 5.35 2.56
CA PHE A 26 -3.67 5.18 3.57
C PHE A 26 -2.31 4.85 2.95
N TYR A 27 -2.29 3.98 1.92
CA TYR A 27 -1.09 3.69 1.16
C TYR A 27 -0.50 4.96 0.56
N ASP A 28 -1.30 5.77 -0.14
CA ASP A 28 -0.85 7.00 -0.80
C ASP A 28 -0.25 8.00 0.20
N VAL A 29 -0.98 8.29 1.28
CA VAL A 29 -0.54 9.22 2.32
C VAL A 29 0.73 8.72 2.99
N ILE A 30 0.76 7.46 3.45
CA ILE A 30 1.94 6.93 4.15
C ILE A 30 3.14 6.87 3.23
N PHE A 31 3.00 6.34 2.02
CA PHE A 31 4.13 6.23 1.11
C PHE A 31 4.69 7.61 0.80
N SER A 32 3.86 8.60 0.48
CA SER A 32 4.31 9.95 0.19
C SER A 32 5.14 10.54 1.34
N HIS A 33 4.62 10.51 2.58
CA HIS A 33 5.32 11.07 3.74
C HIS A 33 6.57 10.27 4.12
N VAL A 34 6.53 8.94 4.01
CA VAL A 34 7.69 8.09 4.29
C VAL A 34 8.80 8.39 3.29
N PHE A 35 8.49 8.50 1.99
CA PHE A 35 9.47 8.87 0.97
C PHE A 35 10.05 10.26 1.20
N GLU A 36 9.24 11.23 1.58
CA GLU A 36 9.69 12.58 1.92
C GLU A 36 10.65 12.57 3.11
N VAL A 37 10.31 11.86 4.18
CA VAL A 37 11.18 11.71 5.36
C VAL A 37 12.50 11.02 4.99
N PHE A 38 12.45 9.95 4.18
CA PHE A 38 13.67 9.28 3.72
C PHE A 38 14.54 10.20 2.86
N HIS A 39 13.93 11.02 2.00
CA HIS A 39 14.64 11.99 1.18
C HIS A 39 15.36 13.05 2.05
N LEU A 40 14.66 13.57 3.07
CA LEU A 40 15.24 14.54 4.00
C LEU A 40 16.37 13.93 4.85
N ILE A 41 16.22 12.69 5.30
CA ILE A 41 17.31 11.96 5.98
C ILE A 41 18.51 11.78 5.04
N PHE A 42 18.26 11.42 3.78
CA PHE A 42 19.31 11.26 2.79
C PHE A 42 20.09 12.57 2.58
N GLU A 43 19.40 13.70 2.43
CA GLU A 43 20.02 15.02 2.29
C GLU A 43 20.90 15.38 3.50
N ILE A 44 20.40 15.14 4.73
CA ILE A 44 21.18 15.39 5.95
C ILE A 44 22.44 14.52 5.99
N VAL A 45 22.32 13.24 5.61
CA VAL A 45 23.46 12.30 5.58
C VAL A 45 24.46 12.71 4.51
N GLU A 46 24.01 13.11 3.33
CA GLU A 46 24.86 13.60 2.24
C GLU A 46 25.67 14.83 2.68
N ILE A 47 25.01 15.86 3.20
CA ILE A 47 25.70 17.08 3.70
C ILE A 47 26.69 16.75 4.82
N GLY A 48 26.32 15.84 5.71
CA GLY A 48 27.19 15.39 6.79
C GLY A 48 28.43 14.67 6.27
N LEU A 49 28.25 13.74 5.33
CA LEU A 49 29.34 12.98 4.73
C LEU A 49 30.26 13.87 3.88
N ASP A 50 29.71 14.80 3.09
CA ASP A 50 30.49 15.76 2.31
C ASP A 50 31.48 16.51 3.20
N ARG A 51 30.99 17.08 4.31
CA ARG A 51 31.84 17.84 5.25
C ARG A 51 32.86 16.97 5.96
N LEU A 52 32.49 15.74 6.31
CA LEU A 52 33.42 14.81 6.95
C LEU A 52 34.53 14.41 5.99
N VAL A 53 34.19 14.04 4.75
CA VAL A 53 35.18 13.60 3.75
C VAL A 53 36.10 14.77 3.39
N GLU A 54 35.55 15.96 3.12
CA GLU A 54 36.36 17.16 2.85
C GLU A 54 37.34 17.45 4.00
N HIS A 55 36.89 17.37 5.25
CA HIS A 55 37.74 17.65 6.40
C HIS A 55 38.81 16.58 6.68
N PHE A 56 38.51 15.30 6.45
CA PHE A 56 39.44 14.22 6.77
C PHE A 56 40.43 13.92 5.64
N PHE A 57 40.07 14.21 4.40
CA PHE A 57 40.87 13.87 3.23
C PHE A 57 41.46 15.08 2.51
N ASP A 58 41.16 16.31 2.97
CA ASP A 58 41.58 17.57 2.32
C ASP A 58 41.33 17.55 0.80
N THR A 59 40.22 16.93 0.39
CA THR A 59 39.88 16.66 -1.00
C THR A 59 39.25 17.87 -1.68
N GLU A 60 39.43 17.98 -3.00
CA GLU A 60 38.70 18.95 -3.80
C GLU A 60 37.20 18.59 -3.89
N LEU A 61 36.34 19.59 -4.13
CA LEU A 61 34.88 19.44 -4.18
C LEU A 61 34.41 18.25 -5.05
N HIS A 62 35.02 18.05 -6.23
CA HIS A 62 34.63 16.98 -7.14
C HIS A 62 35.00 15.58 -6.61
N GLU A 63 36.13 15.46 -5.92
CA GLU A 63 36.59 14.20 -5.34
C GLU A 63 35.75 13.82 -4.12
N THR A 64 35.42 14.78 -3.26
CA THR A 64 34.53 14.60 -2.11
C THR A 64 33.16 14.05 -2.53
N GLN A 65 32.53 14.68 -3.53
CA GLN A 65 31.22 14.24 -4.05
C GLN A 65 31.25 12.81 -4.59
N LEU A 66 32.31 12.45 -5.30
CA LEU A 66 32.46 11.11 -5.89
C LEU A 66 32.62 10.05 -4.79
N ILE A 67 33.41 10.33 -3.74
CA ILE A 67 33.58 9.43 -2.59
C ILE A 67 32.24 9.27 -1.84
N VAL A 68 31.55 10.37 -1.54
CA VAL A 68 30.28 10.37 -0.81
C VAL A 68 29.21 9.63 -1.59
N PHE A 69 29.14 9.82 -2.91
CA PHE A 69 28.25 9.06 -3.79
C PHE A 69 28.50 7.54 -3.68
N TYR A 70 29.74 7.07 -3.75
CA TYR A 70 30.04 5.64 -3.64
C TYR A 70 29.70 5.07 -2.26
N ILE A 71 29.93 5.84 -1.19
CA ILE A 71 29.52 5.45 0.17
C ILE A 71 28.00 5.29 0.24
N LEU A 72 27.26 6.29 -0.23
CA LEU A 72 25.79 6.29 -0.25
C LEU A 72 25.24 5.15 -1.11
N MET A 73 25.85 4.85 -2.25
CA MET A 73 25.44 3.73 -3.12
C MET A 73 25.59 2.37 -2.42
N VAL A 74 26.69 2.15 -1.70
CA VAL A 74 26.92 0.89 -0.96
C VAL A 74 25.93 0.77 0.19
N VAL A 75 25.79 1.82 1.01
CA VAL A 75 24.86 1.84 2.16
C VAL A 75 23.42 1.69 1.67
N GLY A 76 23.02 2.43 0.64
CA GLY A 76 21.70 2.37 0.04
C GLY A 76 21.37 0.97 -0.49
N SER A 77 22.33 0.31 -1.16
CA SER A 77 22.14 -1.06 -1.66
C SER A 77 21.91 -2.06 -0.52
N VAL A 78 22.64 -1.93 0.59
CA VAL A 78 22.45 -2.78 1.78
C VAL A 78 21.08 -2.53 2.42
N LEU A 79 20.67 -1.27 2.57
CA LEU A 79 19.36 -0.91 3.12
C LEU A 79 18.22 -1.47 2.26
N ILE A 80 18.30 -1.32 0.93
CA ILE A 80 17.32 -1.87 -0.01
C ILE A 80 17.23 -3.40 0.15
N TYR A 81 18.36 -4.09 0.25
CA TYR A 81 18.37 -5.54 0.45
C TYR A 81 17.70 -5.97 1.76
N VAL A 82 17.99 -5.27 2.87
CA VAL A 82 17.39 -5.57 4.18
C VAL A 82 15.88 -5.32 4.17
N VAL A 83 15.45 -4.17 3.64
CA VAL A 83 14.02 -3.81 3.51
C VAL A 83 13.31 -4.82 2.62
N TRP A 84 13.90 -5.17 1.48
CA TRP A 84 13.34 -6.18 0.57
C TRP A 84 13.12 -7.52 1.28
N LYS A 85 14.12 -8.00 2.04
CA LYS A 85 14.01 -9.26 2.78
C LYS A 85 12.91 -9.19 3.86
N LEU A 86 12.77 -8.06 4.54
CA LEU A 86 11.72 -7.85 5.54
C LEU A 86 10.34 -7.86 4.88
N LEU A 87 10.17 -7.17 3.76
CA LEU A 87 8.93 -7.17 2.98
C LEU A 87 8.56 -8.58 2.54
N VAL A 88 9.50 -9.32 1.95
CA VAL A 88 9.27 -10.71 1.53
C VAL A 88 8.83 -11.57 2.71
N HIS A 89 9.44 -11.43 3.88
CA HIS A 89 9.05 -12.19 5.07
C HIS A 89 7.62 -11.86 5.52
N LEU A 90 7.26 -10.57 5.59
CA LEU A 90 5.91 -10.13 5.96
C LEU A 90 4.84 -10.65 4.98
N PHE A 91 5.10 -10.56 3.68
CA PHE A 91 4.14 -11.01 2.66
C PHE A 91 4.07 -12.53 2.54
N SER A 92 5.16 -13.26 2.82
CA SER A 92 5.19 -14.72 2.72
C SER A 92 4.21 -15.42 3.69
N GLY A 93 3.99 -14.84 4.88
CA GLY A 93 3.05 -15.36 5.87
C GLY A 93 1.60 -14.92 5.62
N ALA A 94 1.41 -13.69 5.13
CA ALA A 94 0.07 -13.15 4.88
C ALA A 94 -0.62 -13.78 3.66
N GLY A 95 0.15 -14.20 2.65
CA GLY A 95 -0.40 -14.68 1.38
C GLY A 95 -1.30 -15.89 1.48
N GLN A 96 -0.98 -16.86 2.34
CA GLN A 96 -1.76 -18.11 2.42
C GLN A 96 -3.11 -17.91 3.12
N SER A 97 -3.13 -17.21 4.25
CA SER A 97 -4.38 -16.93 4.98
C SER A 97 -5.30 -16.02 4.19
N VAL A 98 -4.76 -15.00 3.52
CA VAL A 98 -5.55 -14.10 2.67
C VAL A 98 -6.10 -14.85 1.46
N HIS A 99 -5.34 -15.76 0.86
CA HIS A 99 -5.81 -16.52 -0.30
C HIS A 99 -6.99 -17.41 0.04
N GLN A 100 -6.96 -18.10 1.18
CA GLN A 100 -8.05 -18.96 1.61
C GLN A 100 -9.34 -18.16 1.90
N GLU A 101 -9.24 -17.12 2.74
CA GLU A 101 -10.37 -16.24 3.06
C GLU A 101 -10.94 -15.58 1.80
N TRP A 102 -10.08 -15.21 0.85
CA TRP A 102 -10.50 -14.65 -0.43
C TRP A 102 -11.28 -15.64 -1.29
N THR A 103 -10.83 -16.90 -1.37
CA THR A 103 -11.53 -17.94 -2.13
C THR A 103 -12.91 -18.22 -1.56
N GLU A 104 -13.02 -18.37 -0.24
CA GLU A 104 -14.30 -18.63 0.44
C GLU A 104 -15.27 -17.45 0.26
N PHE A 105 -14.77 -16.22 0.36
CA PHE A 105 -15.55 -15.00 0.13
C PHE A 105 -16.03 -14.88 -1.32
N LYS A 106 -15.16 -15.15 -2.30
CA LYS A 106 -15.50 -15.11 -3.73
C LYS A 106 -16.60 -16.12 -4.04
N ASP A 107 -16.46 -17.35 -3.55
CA ASP A 107 -17.43 -18.41 -3.81
C ASP A 107 -18.79 -18.08 -3.19
N ALA A 108 -18.82 -17.47 -2.00
CA ALA A 108 -20.04 -16.97 -1.38
C ALA A 108 -20.75 -15.91 -2.24
N ILE A 109 -20.01 -14.91 -2.75
CA ILE A 109 -20.58 -13.86 -3.61
C ILE A 109 -21.09 -14.42 -4.92
N VAL A 110 -20.33 -15.30 -5.57
CA VAL A 110 -20.72 -15.88 -6.87
C VAL A 110 -22.01 -16.70 -6.71
N THR A 111 -22.10 -17.48 -5.64
CA THR A 111 -23.30 -18.27 -5.32
C THR A 111 -24.51 -17.37 -5.07
N ASP A 112 -24.34 -16.31 -4.26
CA ASP A 112 -25.40 -15.33 -3.99
C ASP A 112 -25.86 -14.61 -5.27
N TRP A 113 -24.91 -14.22 -6.14
CA TRP A 113 -25.18 -13.51 -7.39
C TRP A 113 -25.98 -14.36 -8.39
N GLN A 114 -25.64 -15.65 -8.50
CA GLN A 114 -26.35 -16.59 -9.35
C GLN A 114 -27.81 -16.79 -8.90
N GLY A 115 -28.08 -16.74 -7.59
CA GLY A 115 -29.43 -16.84 -7.02
C GLY A 115 -30.29 -15.57 -7.15
N MET A 116 -29.73 -14.43 -7.55
CA MET A 116 -30.46 -13.14 -7.64
C MET A 116 -31.23 -12.97 -8.97
N SER A 117 -32.43 -12.39 -8.88
CA SER A 117 -33.16 -11.88 -10.04
C SER A 117 -32.48 -10.65 -10.66
N MET A 118 -32.74 -10.37 -11.94
CA MET A 118 -32.10 -9.24 -12.65
C MET A 118 -32.36 -7.89 -11.98
N THR A 119 -33.57 -7.65 -11.47
CA THR A 119 -33.91 -6.42 -10.74
C THR A 119 -33.07 -6.26 -9.47
N ASN A 120 -32.86 -7.34 -8.72
CA ASN A 120 -32.07 -7.31 -7.49
C ASN A 120 -30.58 -7.09 -7.77
N ARG A 121 -30.06 -7.59 -8.89
CA ARG A 121 -28.69 -7.33 -9.33
C ARG A 121 -28.46 -5.85 -9.60
N VAL A 122 -29.38 -5.19 -10.31
CA VAL A 122 -29.29 -3.75 -10.58
C VAL A 122 -29.33 -2.94 -9.28
N ILE A 123 -30.24 -3.27 -8.35
CA ILE A 123 -30.32 -2.58 -7.05
C ILE A 123 -29.03 -2.78 -6.24
N ALA A 124 -28.49 -4.00 -6.19
CA ALA A 124 -27.28 -4.31 -5.46
C ALA A 124 -26.06 -3.55 -5.99
N VAL A 125 -25.89 -3.50 -7.32
CA VAL A 125 -24.81 -2.73 -7.96
C VAL A 125 -24.96 -1.23 -7.71
N SER A 126 -26.17 -0.69 -7.87
CA SER A 126 -26.42 0.74 -7.62
C SER A 126 -26.15 1.14 -6.17
N LEU A 127 -26.54 0.32 -5.20
CA LEU A 127 -26.26 0.56 -3.77
C LEU A 127 -24.76 0.44 -3.46
N PHE A 128 -24.09 -0.57 -4.01
CA PHE A 128 -22.64 -0.73 -3.87
C PHE A 128 -21.90 0.51 -4.40
N LEU A 129 -22.24 0.96 -5.61
CA LEU A 129 -21.63 2.14 -6.22
C LEU A 129 -21.90 3.40 -5.39
N LEU A 130 -23.14 3.62 -4.94
CA LEU A 130 -23.52 4.77 -4.14
C LEU A 130 -22.74 4.83 -2.81
N VAL A 131 -22.68 3.72 -2.07
CA VAL A 131 -21.99 3.65 -0.78
C VAL A 131 -20.50 3.87 -0.96
N ASN A 132 -19.88 3.24 -1.97
CA ASN A 132 -18.45 3.40 -2.21
C ASN A 132 -18.11 4.80 -2.71
N TYR A 133 -18.93 5.39 -3.58
CA TYR A 133 -18.77 6.77 -4.00
C TYR A 133 -18.82 7.73 -2.82
N LEU A 134 -19.81 7.58 -1.93
CA LEU A 134 -19.92 8.40 -0.72
C LEU A 134 -18.74 8.20 0.23
N ALA A 135 -18.29 6.95 0.41
CA ALA A 135 -17.13 6.66 1.25
C ALA A 135 -15.86 7.30 0.69
N SER A 136 -15.62 7.17 -0.61
CA SER A 136 -14.47 7.81 -1.25
C SER A 136 -14.55 9.34 -1.16
N PHE A 137 -15.71 9.95 -1.40
CA PHE A 137 -15.90 11.40 -1.27
C PHE A 137 -15.71 11.92 0.18
N LEU A 138 -15.93 11.09 1.19
CA LEU A 138 -15.70 11.48 2.59
C LEU A 138 -14.26 11.26 3.05
N LEU A 139 -13.55 10.32 2.43
CA LEU A 139 -12.18 9.97 2.78
C LEU A 139 -11.12 10.81 2.04
N PHE A 140 -11.49 11.43 0.91
CA PHE A 140 -10.64 12.25 0.06
C PHE A 140 -11.34 13.57 -0.31
#